data_AF-A0A7K1VML8-F1
#
_entry.id   AF-A0A7K1VML8-F1
#
_cell.length_a   1.000
_cell.length_b   1.000
_cell.length_c   1.000
_cell.angle_alpha   90.00
_cell.angle_beta   90.00
_cell.angle_gamma   90.00
#
_symmetry.space_group_name_H-M   'P 1'
#
loop_
_entity.id
_entity.type
_entity.pdbx_description
1 polymer ?
#
loop_
_entity_poly.entity_id
_entity_poly.type
_entity_poly.pdbx_seq_one_letter_code
_entity_poly.pdbx_strand_id
1 'polypeptide(L)'
;MSDITDRAGVNRSTFYAHSASAADLLCAALRGELDVVRDEYLATLREGVATDAAIRRGTAGILAHLEAHRDLYLRAFDSAGGDSGLRAMLARHFRSSVIETLATGTLELPDADGLGGFLAEGTASFLAAGSTGLMEEWLRLPAPRTPDSYLAAYRRLLPSWWPFATSD
;
A
#
# COMPACT_ATOMS: atom_id res chain seq x y z
N MET A 1 20.50 21.81 4.29
CA MET A 1 20.72 20.34 4.38
C MET A 1 21.49 20.05 5.67
N SER A 2 20.89 20.33 6.83
CA SER A 2 21.53 20.19 8.15
C SER A 2 20.61 19.64 9.26
N ASP A 3 19.30 19.43 9.01
CA ASP A 3 18.35 19.12 10.08
C ASP A 3 18.21 17.62 10.44
N ILE A 4 18.75 16.71 9.63
CA ILE A 4 18.60 15.26 9.89
C ILE A 4 19.66 14.74 10.88
N THR A 5 20.79 15.43 11.04
CA THR A 5 21.88 14.94 11.91
C THR A 5 21.71 15.28 13.38
N ASP A 6 20.91 16.28 13.72
CA ASP A 6 20.84 16.78 15.09
C ASP A 6 19.82 16.06 15.97
N ARG A 7 18.90 15.27 15.38
CA ARG A 7 17.80 14.63 16.11
C ARG A 7 17.97 13.15 16.42
N ALA A 8 19.03 12.50 15.91
CA ALA A 8 19.16 11.04 16.01
C ALA A 8 20.39 10.54 16.78
N GLY A 9 21.36 11.39 17.16
CA GLY A 9 22.54 10.93 17.93
C GLY A 9 23.36 9.83 17.23
N VAL A 10 23.17 9.61 15.93
CA VAL A 10 23.90 8.60 15.16
C VAL A 10 25.08 9.28 14.48
N ASN A 11 26.28 8.84 14.85
CA ASN A 11 27.53 9.27 14.23
C ASN A 11 27.47 9.02 12.71
N ARG A 12 27.82 10.04 11.91
CA ARG A 12 27.85 10.01 10.43
C ARG A 12 28.59 8.80 9.87
N SER A 13 29.55 8.24 10.60
CA SER A 13 30.33 7.07 10.17
C SER A 13 29.54 5.76 10.18
N THR A 14 28.44 5.65 10.93
CA THR A 14 27.62 4.42 11.01
C THR A 14 26.51 4.42 9.96
N PHE A 15 26.02 5.59 9.54
CA PHE A 15 24.95 5.73 8.54
C PHE A 15 25.39 5.27 7.14
N TYR A 16 26.66 5.47 6.78
CA TYR A 16 27.18 5.12 5.45
C TYR A 16 27.72 3.69 5.34
N ALA A 17 27.90 2.97 6.46
CA ALA A 17 28.65 1.71 6.45
C ALA A 17 27.79 0.45 6.19
N HIS A 18 26.49 0.45 6.48
CA HIS A 18 25.68 -0.79 6.42
C HIS A 18 24.23 -0.69 5.93
N SER A 19 23.81 0.43 5.33
CA SER A 19 22.59 0.43 4.52
C SER A 19 22.89 0.99 3.15
N ALA A 20 22.57 0.23 2.09
CA ALA A 20 22.29 0.82 0.80
C ALA A 20 21.42 2.07 1.03
N SER A 21 21.81 3.22 0.47
CA SER A 21 21.23 4.58 0.50
C SER A 21 20.20 5.02 1.58
N ALA A 22 20.19 6.32 1.92
CA ALA A 22 19.15 6.91 2.78
C ALA A 22 17.71 6.66 2.27
N ALA A 23 17.53 6.47 0.95
CA ALA A 23 16.25 6.14 0.35
C ALA A 23 15.81 4.70 0.69
N ASP A 24 16.73 3.74 0.76
CA ASP A 24 16.37 2.36 1.12
C ASP A 24 16.01 2.26 2.60
N LEU A 25 16.72 2.97 3.49
CA LEU A 25 16.35 3.07 4.91
C LEU A 25 14.95 3.65 5.08
N LEU A 26 14.63 4.71 4.35
CA LEU A 26 13.30 5.30 4.37
C LEU A 26 12.23 4.33 3.87
N CYS A 27 12.49 3.67 2.73
CA CYS A 27 11.58 2.66 2.19
C CYS A 27 11.36 1.50 3.17
N ALA A 28 12.40 1.08 3.91
CA ALA A 28 12.31 0.01 4.91
C ALA A 28 11.49 0.45 6.12
N ALA A 29 11.70 1.66 6.63
CA ALA A 29 10.94 2.20 7.76
C ALA A 29 9.43 2.32 7.44
N LEU A 30 9.09 2.95 6.31
CA LEU A 30 7.69 3.08 5.89
C LEU A 30 7.04 1.73 5.59
N ARG A 31 7.78 0.78 5.00
CA ARG A 31 7.29 -0.58 4.81
C ARG A 31 6.99 -1.26 6.14
N GLY A 32 7.86 -1.11 7.14
CA GLY A 32 7.63 -1.70 8.45
C GLY A 32 6.34 -1.19 9.11
N GLU A 33 6.02 0.10 8.97
CA GLU A 33 4.74 0.65 9.42
C GLU A 33 3.54 0.06 8.66
N LEU A 34 3.65 -0.09 7.33
CA LEU A 34 2.62 -0.69 6.50
C LEU A 34 2.44 -2.19 6.77
N ASP A 35 3.53 -2.91 7.10
CA ASP A 35 3.49 -4.32 7.48
C ASP A 35 2.62 -4.54 8.73
N VAL A 36 2.65 -3.62 9.71
CA VAL A 36 1.74 -3.66 10.87
C VAL A 36 0.28 -3.59 10.44
N VAL A 37 -0.05 -2.67 9.51
CA VAL A 37 -1.42 -2.53 8.99
C VAL A 37 -1.86 -3.79 8.24
N ARG A 38 -0.97 -4.39 7.44
CA ARG A 38 -1.24 -5.65 6.74
C ARG A 38 -1.48 -6.80 7.72
N ASP A 39 -0.64 -6.91 8.75
CA ASP A 39 -0.71 -8.02 9.70
C ASP A 39 -2.03 -7.98 10.50
N GLU A 40 -2.47 -6.79 10.92
CA GLU A 40 -3.79 -6.59 11.54
C GLU A 40 -4.94 -6.95 10.60
N TYR A 41 -4.85 -6.55 9.33
CA TYR A 41 -5.82 -6.88 8.30
C TYR A 41 -5.93 -8.40 8.06
N LEU A 42 -4.79 -9.09 7.94
CA LEU A 42 -4.77 -10.55 7.74
C LEU A 42 -5.24 -11.31 8.98
N ALA A 43 -4.94 -10.81 10.19
CA ALA A 43 -5.50 -11.37 11.42
C ALA A 43 -7.03 -11.26 11.42
N THR A 44 -7.57 -10.09 11.07
CA THR A 44 -9.02 -9.83 10.95
C THR A 44 -9.70 -10.79 9.97
N LEU A 45 -9.07 -11.06 8.81
CA LEU A 45 -9.59 -12.03 7.84
C LEU A 45 -9.60 -13.46 8.40
N ARG A 46 -8.55 -13.87 9.11
CA ARG A 46 -8.46 -15.21 9.72
C ARG A 46 -9.48 -15.43 10.83
N GLU A 47 -9.89 -14.35 11.50
CA GLU A 47 -10.98 -14.35 12.49
C GLU A 47 -12.37 -14.47 11.87
N GLY A 48 -12.48 -14.49 10.53
CA GLY A 48 -13.75 -14.65 9.81
C GLY A 48 -14.58 -13.37 9.73
N VAL A 49 -13.97 -12.21 9.98
CA VAL A 49 -14.63 -10.92 9.72
C VAL A 49 -14.93 -10.80 8.22
N ALA A 50 -16.11 -10.25 7.91
CA ALA A 50 -16.54 -10.07 6.53
C ALA A 50 -15.46 -9.37 5.68
N THR A 51 -15.16 -9.94 4.51
CA THR A 51 -14.07 -9.49 3.62
C THR A 51 -14.17 -8.00 3.27
N ASP A 52 -15.38 -7.46 3.04
CA ASP A 52 -15.58 -6.02 2.81
C ASP A 52 -15.11 -5.16 3.98
N ALA A 53 -15.54 -5.50 5.19
CA ALA A 53 -15.20 -4.75 6.40
C ALA A 53 -13.70 -4.80 6.68
N ALA A 54 -13.07 -5.96 6.47
CA ALA A 54 -11.62 -6.13 6.59
C ALA A 54 -10.87 -5.27 5.55
N ILE A 55 -11.26 -5.32 4.27
CA ILE A 55 -10.67 -4.51 3.20
C ILE A 55 -10.82 -3.01 3.50
N ARG A 56 -12.01 -2.58 3.93
CA ARG A 56 -12.29 -1.18 4.28
C ARG A 56 -11.39 -0.70 5.42
N ARG A 57 -11.28 -1.48 6.49
CA ARG A 57 -10.43 -1.16 7.65
C ARG A 57 -8.95 -1.11 7.27
N GLY A 58 -8.45 -2.12 6.56
CA GLY A 58 -7.06 -2.17 6.10
C GLY A 58 -6.72 -1.00 5.19
N THR A 59 -7.60 -0.71 4.23
CA THR A 59 -7.44 0.45 3.33
C THR A 59 -7.44 1.77 4.10
N ALA A 60 -8.36 1.96 5.05
CA ALA A 60 -8.37 3.16 5.88
C ALA A 60 -7.08 3.34 6.70
N GLY A 61 -6.53 2.23 7.23
CA GLY A 61 -5.23 2.24 7.92
C GLY A 61 -4.07 2.68 7.02
N ILE A 62 -4.02 2.17 5.78
CA ILE A 62 -3.02 2.58 4.79
C ILE A 62 -3.18 4.07 4.47
N LEU A 63 -4.40 4.56 4.21
CA LEU A 63 -4.65 5.97 3.89
C LEU A 63 -4.26 6.89 5.06
N ALA A 64 -4.51 6.47 6.31
CA ALA A 64 -4.07 7.21 7.49
C ALA A 64 -2.54 7.31 7.57
N HIS A 65 -1.83 6.21 7.31
CA HIS A 65 -0.36 6.21 7.23
C HIS A 65 0.14 7.14 6.11
N LEU A 66 -0.43 7.06 4.91
CA LEU A 66 -0.06 7.90 3.78
C LEU A 66 -0.28 9.39 4.06
N GLU A 67 -1.42 9.77 4.67
CA GLU A 67 -1.70 11.16 5.05
C GLU A 67 -0.75 11.65 6.14
N ALA A 68 -0.41 10.81 7.14
CA ALA A 68 0.54 11.15 8.19
C ALA A 68 1.94 11.47 7.64
N HIS A 69 2.31 10.85 6.52
CA HIS A 69 3.59 11.05 5.82
C HIS A 69 3.44 11.78 4.48
N ARG A 70 2.34 12.52 4.28
CA ARG A 70 1.92 13.06 2.96
C ARG A 70 3.02 13.81 2.23
N ASP A 71 3.64 14.79 2.88
CA ASP A 71 4.64 15.64 2.25
C ASP A 71 5.88 14.85 1.82
N LEU A 72 6.19 13.76 2.54
CA LEU A 72 7.29 12.87 2.19
C LEU A 72 6.96 12.09 0.92
N TYR A 73 5.78 11.47 0.86
CA TYR A 73 5.32 10.74 -0.31
C TYR A 73 5.26 11.63 -1.55
N LEU A 74 4.62 12.80 -1.46
CA LEU A 74 4.50 13.72 -2.60
C LEU A 74 5.86 14.19 -3.10
N ARG A 75 6.80 14.55 -2.21
CA ARG A 75 8.15 14.94 -2.62
C ARG A 75 8.91 13.80 -3.31
N ALA A 76 8.77 12.58 -2.82
CA ALA A 76 9.40 11.43 -3.45
C ALA A 76 8.80 11.12 -4.82
N PHE A 77 7.48 11.26 -4.94
CA PHE A 77 6.76 11.04 -6.19
C PHE A 77 7.09 12.05 -7.28
N ASP A 78 7.35 13.31 -6.90
CA ASP A 78 7.64 14.43 -7.79
C ASP A 78 9.15 14.64 -8.04
N SER A 79 10.01 13.77 -7.50
CA SER A 79 11.46 13.87 -7.63
C SER A 79 11.91 13.74 -9.09
N ALA A 80 12.62 14.77 -9.58
CA ALA A 80 13.14 14.84 -10.95
C ALA A 80 14.16 13.73 -11.29
N GLY A 81 14.76 13.09 -10.28
CA GLY A 81 15.67 11.95 -10.43
C GLY A 81 14.96 10.59 -10.50
N GLY A 82 13.63 10.59 -10.53
CA GLY A 82 12.80 9.40 -10.35
C GLY A 82 12.32 9.26 -8.91
N ASP A 83 11.30 8.44 -8.75
CA ASP A 83 10.78 8.01 -7.46
C ASP A 83 11.90 7.36 -6.64
N SER A 84 12.01 7.70 -5.36
CA SER A 84 13.03 7.17 -4.44
C SER A 84 12.84 5.67 -4.12
N GLY A 85 12.18 4.92 -5.00
CA GLY A 85 11.75 3.54 -4.81
C GLY A 85 10.42 3.38 -4.06
N LEU A 86 9.72 4.47 -3.68
CA LEU A 86 8.53 4.40 -2.85
C LEU A 86 7.31 3.82 -3.58
N ARG A 87 7.03 4.21 -4.83
CA ARG A 87 6.00 3.58 -5.67
C ARG A 87 6.28 2.10 -5.85
N ALA A 88 7.54 1.73 -6.12
CA ALA A 88 7.93 0.33 -6.25
C ALA A 88 7.80 -0.43 -4.91
N MET A 89 8.09 0.22 -3.79
CA MET A 89 7.88 -0.32 -2.45
C MET A 89 6.40 -0.56 -2.17
N LEU A 90 5.54 0.45 -2.38
CA LEU A 90 4.09 0.38 -2.19
C LEU A 90 3.47 -0.71 -3.06
N ALA A 91 3.80 -0.72 -4.37
CA ALA A 91 3.27 -1.73 -5.29
C ALA A 91 3.67 -3.15 -4.87
N ARG A 92 4.92 -3.37 -4.42
CA ARG A 92 5.33 -4.69 -3.90
C ARG A 92 4.59 -5.07 -2.62
N HIS A 93 4.48 -4.14 -1.67
CA HIS A 93 3.80 -4.37 -0.39
C HIS A 93 2.31 -4.70 -0.59
N PHE A 94 1.61 -3.94 -1.44
CA PHE A 94 0.20 -4.21 -1.76
C PHE A 94 0.03 -5.51 -2.54
N ARG A 95 0.93 -5.83 -3.47
CA ARG A 95 0.91 -7.10 -4.20
C ARG A 95 1.03 -8.29 -3.24
N SER A 96 1.96 -8.24 -2.29
CA SER A 96 2.07 -9.26 -1.24
C SER A 96 0.79 -9.38 -0.44
N SER A 97 0.19 -8.26 -0.03
CA SER A 97 -1.09 -8.25 0.70
C SER A 97 -2.22 -8.91 -0.07
N VAL A 98 -2.34 -8.67 -1.38
CA VAL A 98 -3.36 -9.31 -2.23
C VAL A 98 -3.11 -10.81 -2.37
N ILE A 99 -1.86 -11.24 -2.59
CA ILE A 99 -1.51 -12.67 -2.68
C ILE A 99 -1.84 -13.39 -1.37
N GLU A 100 -1.45 -12.81 -0.25
CA GLU A 100 -1.73 -13.37 1.07
C GLU A 100 -3.24 -13.44 1.34
N THR A 101 -4.00 -12.45 0.87
CA THR A 101 -5.47 -12.48 0.94
C THR A 101 -6.05 -13.60 0.09
N LEU A 102 -5.63 -13.74 -1.17
CA LEU A 102 -6.07 -14.82 -2.05
C LEU A 102 -5.76 -16.21 -1.44
N ALA A 103 -4.60 -16.36 -0.82
CA ALA A 103 -4.20 -17.60 -0.14
C ALA A 103 -5.08 -17.97 1.06
N THR A 104 -5.84 -17.03 1.63
CA THR A 104 -6.82 -17.34 2.68
C THR A 104 -8.07 -18.06 2.16
N GLY A 105 -8.32 -18.04 0.84
CA GLY A 105 -9.54 -18.56 0.23
C GLY A 105 -10.79 -17.71 0.46
N THR A 106 -10.66 -16.54 1.13
CA THR A 106 -11.79 -15.61 1.36
C THR A 106 -12.20 -14.80 0.13
N LEU A 107 -11.41 -14.91 -0.94
CA LEU A 107 -11.54 -14.18 -2.19
C LEU A 107 -11.47 -15.18 -3.34
N GLU A 108 -12.60 -15.39 -4.01
CA GLU A 108 -12.68 -16.26 -5.18
C GLU A 108 -12.43 -15.45 -6.45
N LEU A 109 -11.45 -15.88 -7.25
CA LEU A 109 -11.27 -15.35 -8.59
C LEU A 109 -12.30 -16.01 -9.52
N PRO A 110 -12.87 -15.27 -10.49
CA PRO A 110 -13.76 -15.87 -11.48
C PRO A 110 -13.04 -17.01 -12.22
N ASP A 111 -13.83 -18.03 -12.60
CA ASP A 111 -13.31 -19.30 -13.13
C ASP A 111 -12.30 -19.03 -14.27
N ALA A 112 -11.12 -19.58 -14.08
CA ALA A 112 -9.91 -19.12 -14.73
C ALA A 112 -9.66 -19.94 -15.99
N ASP A 113 -10.54 -19.84 -17.01
CA ASP A 113 -10.52 -20.48 -18.35
C ASP A 113 -9.14 -20.97 -18.84
N GLY A 114 -8.56 -21.99 -18.19
CA GLY A 114 -7.15 -22.39 -18.39
C GLY A 114 -6.05 -21.37 -18.04
N LEU A 115 -6.34 -20.22 -17.43
CA LEU A 115 -5.33 -19.18 -17.11
C LEU A 115 -4.42 -19.57 -15.92
N GLY A 116 -4.89 -20.45 -15.04
CA GLY A 116 -4.10 -21.00 -13.94
C GLY A 116 -3.44 -19.94 -13.05
N GLY A 117 -2.20 -20.18 -12.62
CA GLY A 117 -1.48 -19.31 -11.69
C GLY A 117 -1.22 -17.88 -12.20
N PHE A 118 -1.26 -17.66 -13.52
CA PHE A 118 -1.11 -16.32 -14.08
C PHE A 118 -2.25 -15.39 -13.65
N LEU A 119 -3.48 -15.89 -13.53
CA LEU A 119 -4.61 -15.03 -13.15
C LEU A 119 -4.45 -14.49 -11.73
N ALA A 120 -3.98 -15.31 -10.79
CA ALA A 120 -3.76 -14.89 -9.41
C ALA A 120 -2.63 -13.84 -9.31
N GLU A 121 -1.48 -14.12 -9.92
CA GLU A 121 -0.32 -13.21 -9.90
C GLU A 121 -0.60 -11.91 -10.67
N GLY A 122 -1.33 -12.01 -11.79
CA GLY A 122 -1.78 -10.89 -12.60
C GLY A 122 -2.78 -10.01 -11.87
N THR A 123 -3.76 -10.61 -11.18
CA THR A 123 -4.71 -9.90 -10.32
C THR A 123 -3.99 -9.14 -9.22
N ALA A 124 -3.08 -9.79 -8.49
CA ALA A 124 -2.34 -9.15 -7.42
C ALA A 124 -1.51 -7.96 -7.93
N SER A 125 -0.88 -8.11 -9.09
CA SER A 125 -0.09 -7.05 -9.72
C SER A 125 -0.98 -5.88 -10.19
N PHE A 126 -2.11 -6.18 -10.81
CA PHE A 126 -3.07 -5.18 -11.31
C PHE A 126 -3.66 -4.36 -10.16
N LEU A 127 -4.17 -5.04 -9.12
CA LEU A 127 -4.75 -4.37 -7.96
C LEU A 127 -3.73 -3.57 -7.17
N ALA A 128 -2.51 -4.09 -7.02
CA ALA A 128 -1.45 -3.36 -6.34
C ALA A 128 -1.07 -2.07 -7.07
N ALA A 129 -0.80 -2.16 -8.38
CA ALA A 129 -0.45 -1.00 -9.18
C ALA A 129 -1.59 0.02 -9.25
N GLY A 130 -2.83 -0.43 -9.46
CA GLY A 130 -4.02 0.42 -9.47
C GLY A 130 -4.26 1.12 -8.13
N SER A 131 -4.08 0.42 -7.02
CA SER A 131 -4.22 1.00 -5.68
C SER A 131 -3.12 2.03 -5.40
N THR A 132 -1.85 1.72 -5.73
CA THR A 132 -0.74 2.69 -5.58
C THR A 132 -1.00 3.96 -6.39
N GLY A 133 -1.43 3.84 -7.65
CA GLY A 133 -1.75 5.00 -8.49
C GLY A 133 -2.91 5.83 -7.95
N LEU A 134 -4.00 5.19 -7.52
CA LEU A 134 -5.15 5.90 -6.95
C LEU A 134 -4.80 6.59 -5.62
N MET A 135 -3.97 5.97 -4.79
CA MET A 135 -3.52 6.55 -3.52
C MET A 135 -2.64 7.77 -3.74
N GLU A 136 -1.77 7.75 -4.74
CA GLU A 136 -1.01 8.91 -5.16
C GLU A 136 -1.92 10.07 -5.56
N GLU A 137 -2.93 9.82 -6.41
CA GLU A 137 -3.90 10.85 -6.80
C GLU A 137 -4.71 11.37 -5.61
N TRP A 138 -5.10 10.49 -4.68
CA TRP A 138 -5.81 10.88 -3.46
C TRP A 138 -4.98 11.81 -2.56
N LEU A 139 -3.67 11.56 -2.41
CA LEU A 139 -2.78 12.45 -1.65
C LEU A 139 -2.68 13.86 -2.25
N ARG A 140 -2.92 13.99 -3.56
CA ARG A 140 -2.89 15.28 -4.27
C ARG A 140 -4.18 16.09 -4.13
N LEU A 141 -5.27 15.49 -3.66
CA LEU A 141 -6.53 16.20 -3.44
C LEU A 141 -6.36 17.36 -2.42
N PRO A 142 -7.13 18.46 -2.56
CA PRO A 142 -7.21 19.50 -1.54
C PRO A 142 -7.88 18.98 -0.26
N ALA A 143 -7.73 19.70 0.86
CA ALA A 143 -8.36 19.34 2.12
C ALA A 143 -9.85 19.72 2.12
N PRO A 144 -10.73 18.97 2.83
CA PRO A 144 -10.44 17.75 3.59
C PRO A 144 -10.36 16.50 2.68
N ARG A 145 -9.34 15.67 2.90
CA ARG A 145 -9.25 14.32 2.32
C ARG A 145 -9.83 13.34 3.32
N THR A 146 -10.74 12.48 2.88
CA THR A 146 -11.31 11.44 3.74
C THR A 146 -11.00 10.07 3.15
N PRO A 147 -10.87 9.02 3.98
CA PRO A 147 -10.81 7.65 3.49
C PRO A 147 -12.00 7.30 2.58
N ASP A 148 -13.18 7.85 2.87
CA ASP A 148 -14.40 7.59 2.11
C ASP A 148 -14.30 8.06 0.66
N SER A 149 -13.63 9.19 0.37
CA SER A 149 -13.46 9.65 -1.01
C SER A 149 -12.60 8.69 -1.83
N TYR A 150 -11.55 8.13 -1.22
CA TYR A 150 -10.74 7.09 -1.85
C TYR A 150 -11.56 5.83 -2.05
N LEU A 151 -12.22 5.33 -1.00
CA LEU A 151 -13.01 4.09 -1.04
C LEU A 151 -14.13 4.15 -2.08
N ALA A 152 -14.80 5.29 -2.20
CA ALA A 152 -15.83 5.51 -3.22
C ALA A 152 -15.26 5.46 -4.65
N ALA A 153 -14.09 6.04 -4.89
CA ALA A 153 -13.41 5.95 -6.19
C ALA A 153 -12.89 4.53 -6.45
N TYR A 154 -12.27 3.91 -5.46
CA TYR A 154 -11.71 2.57 -5.51
C TYR A 154 -12.77 1.54 -5.89
N ARG A 155 -13.95 1.60 -5.24
CA ARG A 155 -15.09 0.73 -5.54
C ARG A 155 -15.52 0.79 -7.01
N ARG A 156 -15.46 1.97 -7.64
CA ARG A 156 -15.85 2.19 -9.05
C ARG A 156 -14.80 1.70 -10.05
N LEU A 157 -13.54 1.57 -9.62
CA LEU A 157 -12.43 1.15 -10.47
C LEU A 157 -12.13 -0.35 -10.36
N LEU A 158 -12.60 -0.99 -9.30
CA LEU A 158 -12.40 -2.42 -9.09
C LEU A 158 -13.23 -3.26 -10.06
N PRO A 159 -12.72 -4.44 -10.45
CA PRO A 159 -13.50 -5.42 -11.20
C PRO A 159 -14.78 -5.79 -10.45
N SER A 160 -15.88 -6.02 -11.18
CA SER A 160 -17.20 -6.31 -10.59
C SER A 160 -17.27 -7.61 -9.78
N TRP A 161 -16.30 -8.51 -9.94
CA TRP A 161 -16.20 -9.74 -9.15
C TRP A 161 -15.44 -9.54 -7.82
N TRP A 162 -14.84 -8.37 -7.60
CA TRP A 162 -14.12 -8.08 -6.35
C TRP A 162 -15.12 -7.81 -5.20
N PRO A 163 -14.98 -8.41 -4.00
CA PRO A 163 -15.96 -8.31 -2.91
C PRO A 163 -16.26 -6.87 -2.46
N PHE A 164 -15.26 -5.98 -2.52
CA PHE A 164 -15.44 -4.57 -2.18
C PHE A 164 -16.19 -3.79 -3.29
N ALA A 165 -16.17 -4.26 -4.55
CA ALA A 165 -16.88 -3.61 -5.65
C ALA A 165 -18.41 -3.73 -5.50
N THR A 166 -18.88 -4.86 -4.94
CA THR A 166 -20.28 -5.26 -4.91
C THR A 166 -21.00 -5.04 -3.58
N SER A 167 -20.28 -4.78 -2.49
CA SER A 167 -20.85 -4.61 -1.15
C SER A 167 -21.47 -3.23 -0.97
N ASP A 168 -22.80 -3.11 -0.92
CA ASP A 168 -23.56 -1.85 -0.73
C ASP A 168 -23.06 -0.96 0.40
#